data_AF-A0A009MWN5-F1
#
_entry.id   AF-A0A009MWN5-F1
#
_cell.length_a   1.000
_cell.length_b   1.000
_cell.length_c   1.000
_cell.angle_alpha   90.00
_cell.angle_beta   90.00
_cell.angle_gamma   90.00
#
_symmetry.space_group_name_H-M   'P 1'
#
loop_
_entity.id
_entity.type
_entity.pdbx_description
1 polymer ?
#
loop_
_entity_poly.entity_id
_entity_poly.type
_entity_poly.pdbx_seq_one_letter_code
_entity_poly.pdbx_strand_id
1 'polypeptide(L)'
;MKFKRPIYSKIFTPNMLRDPQEFFKRIHHYCNSFPEMLPEKYGFWEPLKIPFSPDIIEKLIPNDRGGAADRLLCQRLKKPRYQGSFWPSLHGETHSEEYLTSEFTQIDQHKLINYLKTTTLQFNADLAIIDANRHSEPQLGIKEGWRGVTPFSYELKHWLPDMYWGTVFGKPYVDLFGLECLLSTPAYKVEKLSDDAVYIQLTEQVQDIFEKTEHVDEQREIVKHHLGTDAFWSPEKAYVINTDYRVLKGLSEHNVINIPLQTNYTDVFRVPHFNLISDAYMQAEVPPENIYTYLKGIKEFGTDQWIVQLSQAWLLRMFDPIALGYGVEDVYNHGEVSEIEFFYKPDGYDSPIEKELFIGAWDRPEQETMSRQKYAESILQVLASNYPLAQSEWSNVESKVDHFEGHSEVYLDQIDPQEFNLFRIAIKVIVFERFFVKVTFMDYWCNDLSESQEISNPIFNLFKAK
;
A
#
# COMPACT_ATOMS: atom_id res chain seq x y z
N MET A 1 21.61 2.66 -17.48
CA MET A 1 21.73 1.74 -18.64
C MET A 1 20.33 1.51 -19.22
N LYS A 2 20.15 1.31 -20.54
CA LYS A 2 18.82 1.06 -21.14
C LYS A 2 18.72 -0.34 -21.75
N PHE A 3 17.77 -1.14 -21.26
CA PHE A 3 17.37 -2.44 -21.81
C PHE A 3 16.24 -2.28 -22.82
N LYS A 4 16.13 -3.21 -23.79
CA LYS A 4 15.03 -3.21 -24.77
C LYS A 4 13.83 -4.00 -24.24
N ARG A 5 14.07 -5.21 -23.76
CA ARG A 5 13.09 -6.08 -23.09
C ARG A 5 13.67 -6.50 -21.73
N PRO A 6 13.57 -5.62 -20.71
CA PRO A 6 14.08 -5.95 -19.39
C PRO A 6 13.25 -7.05 -18.73
N ILE A 7 13.93 -8.03 -18.14
CA ILE A 7 13.36 -8.92 -17.13
C ILE A 7 13.88 -8.49 -15.78
N TYR A 8 13.01 -8.59 -14.78
CA TYR A 8 13.25 -8.24 -13.41
C TYR A 8 13.10 -9.48 -12.55
N SER A 9 14.00 -9.64 -11.61
CA SER A 9 13.88 -10.64 -10.56
C SER A 9 14.16 -10.00 -9.22
N LYS A 10 13.37 -10.38 -8.22
CA LYS A 10 13.50 -9.83 -6.88
C LYS A 10 13.29 -10.94 -5.84
N ILE A 11 14.14 -10.97 -4.82
CA ILE A 11 14.14 -11.99 -3.77
C ILE A 11 14.09 -11.26 -2.43
N PHE A 12 13.14 -11.65 -1.59
CA PHE A 12 12.89 -11.08 -0.27
C PHE A 12 13.22 -12.11 0.78
N THR A 13 14.12 -11.77 1.70
CA THR A 13 14.53 -12.70 2.77
C THR A 13 14.36 -12.10 4.16
N PRO A 14 14.01 -12.90 5.17
CA PRO A 14 13.75 -12.43 6.54
C PRO A 14 15.04 -12.03 7.28
N ASN A 15 16.21 -12.41 6.76
CA ASN A 15 17.50 -11.95 7.28
C ASN A 15 17.75 -10.50 6.84
N MET A 16 18.16 -9.63 7.76
CA MET A 16 18.47 -8.21 7.50
C MET A 16 19.77 -7.97 6.70
N LEU A 17 20.55 -9.02 6.40
CA LEU A 17 21.78 -9.00 5.59
C LEU A 17 22.81 -7.93 6.01
N ARG A 18 22.74 -7.41 7.25
CA ARG A 18 23.74 -6.49 7.82
C ARG A 18 24.95 -7.21 8.37
N ASP A 19 24.81 -8.49 8.73
CA ASP A 19 25.94 -9.33 9.07
C ASP A 19 26.83 -9.55 7.83
N PRO A 20 28.13 -9.22 7.89
CA PRO A 20 29.05 -9.40 6.77
C PRO A 20 29.11 -10.80 6.21
N GLN A 21 29.09 -11.82 7.06
CA GLN A 21 29.25 -13.19 6.60
C GLN A 21 28.03 -13.63 5.81
N GLU A 22 26.83 -13.32 6.28
CA GLU A 22 25.58 -13.58 5.54
C GLU A 22 25.51 -12.77 4.24
N PHE A 23 25.94 -11.50 4.28
CA PHE A 23 26.02 -10.65 3.10
C PHE A 23 26.99 -11.22 2.04
N PHE A 24 28.19 -11.62 2.46
CA PHE A 24 29.20 -12.21 1.57
C PHE A 24 28.74 -13.56 1.02
N LYS A 25 28.13 -14.42 1.86
CA LYS A 25 27.53 -15.68 1.40
C LYS A 25 26.51 -15.43 0.29
N ARG A 26 25.70 -14.38 0.40
CA ARG A 26 24.73 -14.03 -0.63
C ARG A 26 25.39 -13.62 -1.94
N ILE A 27 26.41 -12.76 -1.88
CA ILE A 27 27.13 -12.30 -3.08
C ILE A 27 27.91 -13.46 -3.73
N HIS A 28 28.51 -14.34 -2.92
CA HIS A 28 29.17 -15.55 -3.40
C HIS A 28 28.19 -16.48 -4.10
N HIS A 29 26.99 -16.69 -3.54
CA HIS A 29 25.94 -17.48 -4.18
C HIS A 29 25.62 -16.92 -5.57
N TYR A 30 25.37 -15.61 -5.69
CA TYR A 30 25.17 -14.95 -6.98
C TYR A 30 26.35 -15.18 -7.95
N CYS A 31 27.58 -14.89 -7.53
CA CYS A 31 28.76 -14.99 -8.38
C CYS A 31 29.00 -16.41 -8.90
N ASN A 32 28.71 -17.41 -8.06
CA ASN A 32 28.85 -18.82 -8.41
C ASN A 32 27.74 -19.30 -9.35
N SER A 33 26.51 -18.77 -9.21
CA SER A 33 25.38 -19.12 -10.07
C SER A 33 25.46 -18.47 -11.45
N PHE A 34 26.06 -17.28 -11.57
CA PHE A 34 26.20 -16.56 -12.84
C PHE A 34 27.64 -16.08 -13.14
N PRO A 35 28.59 -17.00 -13.38
CA PRO A 35 29.96 -16.61 -13.77
C PRO A 35 29.99 -15.78 -15.07
N GLU A 36 29.01 -15.94 -15.96
CA GLU A 36 28.87 -15.15 -17.19
C GLU A 36 28.34 -13.72 -16.97
N MET A 37 27.66 -13.47 -15.85
CA MET A 37 27.09 -12.16 -15.46
C MET A 37 27.81 -11.52 -14.27
N LEU A 38 29.08 -11.90 -14.02
CA LEU A 38 29.88 -11.22 -13.01
C LEU A 38 29.87 -9.70 -13.25
N PRO A 39 29.62 -8.88 -12.21
CA PRO A 39 29.62 -7.43 -12.35
C PRO A 39 30.97 -6.94 -12.87
N GLU A 40 30.94 -5.87 -13.66
CA GLU A 40 32.16 -5.14 -14.03
C GLU A 40 32.45 -4.03 -13.02
N LYS A 41 31.40 -3.43 -12.47
CA LYS A 41 31.50 -2.34 -11.50
C LYS A 41 30.52 -2.54 -10.35
N TYR A 42 30.90 -2.02 -9.20
CA TYR A 42 30.03 -1.91 -8.03
C TYR A 42 30.19 -0.56 -7.33
N GLY A 43 29.33 -0.32 -6.34
CA GLY A 43 29.41 0.79 -5.41
C GLY A 43 28.24 0.76 -4.41
N PHE A 44 28.34 1.59 -3.36
CA PHE A 44 27.26 1.77 -2.36
C PHE A 44 26.30 2.92 -2.75
N TRP A 45 26.62 3.67 -3.80
CA TRP A 45 25.81 4.73 -4.37
C TRP A 45 26.20 4.94 -5.84
N GLU A 46 25.28 5.49 -6.63
CA GLU A 46 25.61 5.94 -7.98
C GLU A 46 26.42 7.25 -7.96
N PRO A 47 27.32 7.47 -8.92
CA PRO A 47 27.69 6.59 -10.03
C PRO A 47 28.64 5.44 -9.63
N LEU A 48 28.42 4.24 -10.21
CA LEU A 48 29.26 3.06 -9.95
C LEU A 48 30.63 3.17 -10.62
N LYS A 49 31.69 3.31 -9.81
CA LYS A 49 33.05 3.59 -10.27
C LYS A 49 34.07 2.50 -9.93
N ILE A 50 33.77 1.61 -8.97
CA ILE A 50 34.75 0.65 -8.45
C ILE A 50 34.71 -0.63 -9.28
N PRO A 51 35.85 -1.13 -9.82
CA PRO A 51 35.89 -2.40 -10.53
C PRO A 51 35.51 -3.56 -9.61
N PHE A 52 34.70 -4.50 -10.09
CA PHE A 52 34.33 -5.68 -9.32
C PHE A 52 35.19 -6.90 -9.71
N SER A 53 35.58 -7.69 -8.71
CA SER A 53 36.06 -9.06 -8.87
C SER A 53 35.56 -9.92 -7.70
N PRO A 54 35.49 -11.25 -7.80
CA PRO A 54 35.12 -12.09 -6.65
C PRO A 54 36.06 -11.92 -5.45
N ASP A 55 37.36 -11.68 -5.68
CA ASP A 55 38.39 -11.57 -4.61
C ASP A 55 38.23 -10.35 -3.68
N ILE A 56 37.35 -9.40 -4.02
CA ILE A 56 37.09 -8.23 -3.19
C ILE A 56 35.89 -8.42 -2.27
N ILE A 57 35.13 -9.52 -2.38
CA ILE A 57 33.86 -9.70 -1.65
C ILE A 57 34.06 -9.51 -0.14
N GLU A 58 35.05 -10.17 0.44
CA GLU A 58 35.39 -10.10 1.88
C GLU A 58 35.91 -8.73 2.33
N LYS A 59 36.20 -7.84 1.37
CA LYS A 59 36.71 -6.48 1.59
C LYS A 59 35.69 -5.42 1.20
N LEU A 60 34.49 -5.81 0.78
CA LEU A 60 33.46 -4.86 0.34
C LEU A 60 33.06 -3.92 1.48
N ILE A 61 32.90 -4.45 2.69
CA ILE A 61 32.42 -3.68 3.83
C ILE A 61 33.62 -3.00 4.51
N PRO A 62 33.72 -1.65 4.50
CA PRO A 62 34.82 -0.98 5.16
C PRO A 62 34.62 -0.97 6.68
N ASN A 63 35.73 -1.01 7.43
CA ASN A 63 35.72 -1.09 8.89
C ASN A 63 35.10 0.13 9.59
N ASP A 64 34.99 1.27 8.87
CA ASP A 64 34.48 2.53 9.41
C ASP A 64 32.96 2.53 9.66
N ARG A 65 32.24 1.49 9.19
CA ARG A 65 30.80 1.29 9.41
C ARG A 65 30.48 0.33 10.56
N GLY A 66 31.40 0.19 11.51
CA GLY A 66 31.27 -0.80 12.58
C GLY A 66 31.23 -2.24 12.07
N GLY A 67 31.68 -2.47 10.83
CA GLY A 67 31.64 -3.75 10.16
C GLY A 67 30.25 -4.17 9.65
N ALA A 68 29.20 -3.36 9.69
CA ALA A 68 27.89 -3.76 9.15
C ALA A 68 27.81 -3.57 7.62
N ALA A 69 27.17 -4.51 6.94
CA ALA A 69 26.89 -4.39 5.51
C ALA A 69 25.91 -3.24 5.23
N ASP A 70 25.98 -2.74 4.00
CA ASP A 70 25.12 -1.71 3.44
C ASP A 70 24.79 -2.12 1.98
N ARG A 71 23.90 -1.36 1.33
CA ARG A 71 23.48 -1.65 -0.03
C ARG A 71 24.67 -1.78 -0.99
N LEU A 72 24.69 -2.84 -1.79
CA LEU A 72 25.65 -3.01 -2.87
C LEU A 72 24.91 -2.89 -4.19
N LEU A 73 25.24 -1.86 -4.97
CA LEU A 73 24.80 -1.72 -6.35
C LEU A 73 25.88 -2.29 -7.27
N CYS A 74 25.48 -3.07 -8.27
CA CYS A 74 26.41 -3.68 -9.20
C CYS A 74 25.88 -3.63 -10.63
N GLN A 75 26.80 -3.56 -11.60
CA GLN A 75 26.43 -3.53 -13.01
C GLN A 75 27.48 -4.19 -13.90
N ARG A 76 27.01 -4.65 -15.06
CA ARG A 76 27.80 -5.16 -16.16
C ARG A 76 27.28 -4.53 -17.45
N LEU A 77 28.17 -3.82 -18.16
CA LEU A 77 27.83 -3.09 -19.38
C LEU A 77 28.07 -3.94 -20.63
N LYS A 78 28.97 -4.93 -20.56
CA LYS A 78 29.16 -5.94 -21.60
C LYS A 78 28.01 -6.95 -21.62
N LYS A 79 27.84 -7.66 -22.74
CA LYS A 79 26.89 -8.78 -22.80
C LYS A 79 27.40 -9.98 -21.97
N PRO A 80 26.53 -10.71 -21.26
CA PRO A 80 25.13 -10.35 -20.97
C PRO A 80 25.04 -9.10 -20.08
N ARG A 81 24.25 -8.11 -20.49
CA ARG A 81 24.08 -6.85 -19.75
C ARG A 81 23.26 -7.09 -18.50
N TYR A 82 23.69 -6.50 -17.40
CA TYR A 82 23.09 -6.74 -16.08
C TYR A 82 23.22 -5.50 -15.20
N GLN A 83 22.19 -5.27 -14.40
CA GLN A 83 22.25 -4.40 -13.24
C GLN A 83 21.59 -5.13 -12.09
N GLY A 84 22.14 -5.03 -10.90
CA GLY A 84 21.51 -5.60 -9.73
C GLY A 84 21.95 -4.91 -8.47
N SER A 85 21.37 -5.38 -7.38
CA SER A 85 21.62 -4.83 -6.08
C SER A 85 21.28 -5.77 -4.96
N PHE A 86 22.05 -5.71 -3.89
CA PHE A 86 21.80 -6.37 -2.62
C PHE A 86 21.52 -5.29 -1.59
N TRP A 87 20.32 -5.30 -1.02
CA TRP A 87 19.86 -4.32 -0.05
C TRP A 87 19.64 -5.01 1.29
N PRO A 88 20.52 -4.76 2.27
CA PRO A 88 20.18 -5.02 3.66
C PRO A 88 18.94 -4.22 4.03
N SER A 89 18.06 -4.81 4.83
CA SER A 89 16.85 -4.13 5.30
C SER A 89 17.21 -2.91 6.16
N LEU A 90 16.57 -1.77 5.89
CA LEU A 90 16.76 -0.53 6.64
C LEU A 90 15.42 0.10 7.05
N HIS A 91 15.35 0.71 8.25
CA HIS A 91 14.33 1.66 8.70
C HIS A 91 12.93 1.52 8.07
N GLY A 92 12.10 0.61 8.59
CA GLY A 92 10.72 0.41 8.14
C GLY A 92 10.55 -0.61 7.01
N GLU A 93 11.64 -1.01 6.36
CA GLU A 93 11.65 -2.17 5.47
C GLU A 93 11.52 -3.47 6.28
N THR A 94 11.04 -4.51 5.59
CA THR A 94 10.59 -5.75 6.23
C THR A 94 11.50 -6.91 5.86
N HIS A 95 12.15 -6.84 4.71
CA HIS A 95 13.03 -7.87 4.19
C HIS A 95 14.33 -7.22 3.72
N SER A 96 15.40 -8.01 3.68
CA SER A 96 16.47 -7.69 2.74
C SER A 96 16.08 -8.11 1.34
N GLU A 97 16.55 -7.34 0.36
CA GLU A 97 16.19 -7.52 -1.02
C GLU A 97 17.42 -7.84 -1.87
N GLU A 98 17.26 -8.80 -2.77
CA GLU A 98 18.15 -8.95 -3.92
C GLU A 98 17.37 -8.65 -5.19
N TYR A 99 17.88 -7.74 -5.99
CA TYR A 99 17.26 -7.32 -7.24
C TYR A 99 18.21 -7.55 -8.41
N LEU A 100 17.67 -8.10 -9.49
CA LEU A 100 18.38 -8.39 -10.72
C LEU A 100 17.55 -7.87 -11.90
N THR A 101 18.18 -7.13 -12.80
CA THR A 101 17.58 -6.78 -14.08
C THR A 101 18.56 -6.99 -15.22
N SER A 102 18.03 -7.48 -16.34
CA SER A 102 18.83 -7.85 -17.48
C SER A 102 18.03 -7.88 -18.78
N GLU A 103 18.73 -7.94 -19.91
CA GLU A 103 18.06 -8.10 -21.21
C GLU A 103 17.60 -9.55 -21.37
N PHE A 104 16.29 -9.75 -21.55
CA PHE A 104 15.66 -11.08 -21.76
C PHE A 104 16.46 -11.96 -22.73
N THR A 105 16.85 -11.41 -23.89
CA THR A 105 17.52 -12.14 -24.98
C THR A 105 18.98 -12.51 -24.69
N GLN A 106 19.55 -12.10 -23.56
CA GLN A 106 20.98 -12.29 -23.27
C GLN A 106 21.25 -13.33 -22.19
N ILE A 107 20.22 -13.83 -21.49
CA ILE A 107 20.37 -14.72 -20.35
C ILE A 107 19.48 -15.95 -20.51
N ASP A 108 20.01 -17.08 -20.08
CA ASP A 108 19.28 -18.33 -19.97
C ASP A 108 18.24 -18.22 -18.85
N GLN A 109 16.97 -18.26 -19.24
CA GLN A 109 15.84 -18.13 -18.33
C GLN A 109 15.74 -19.29 -17.35
N HIS A 110 16.14 -20.49 -17.76
CA HIS A 110 16.14 -21.64 -16.85
C HIS A 110 17.16 -21.45 -15.73
N LYS A 111 18.32 -20.85 -16.02
CA LYS A 111 19.29 -20.49 -14.97
C LYS A 111 18.74 -19.45 -14.02
N LEU A 112 18.05 -18.43 -14.53
CA LEU A 112 17.45 -17.38 -13.69
C LEU A 112 16.35 -17.94 -12.78
N ILE A 113 15.46 -18.76 -13.33
CA ILE A 113 14.42 -19.44 -12.55
C ILE A 113 15.05 -20.37 -11.49
N ASN A 114 16.06 -21.16 -11.89
CA ASN A 114 16.74 -22.06 -10.96
C ASN A 114 17.44 -21.28 -9.84
N TYR A 115 18.03 -20.12 -10.16
CA TYR A 115 18.64 -19.24 -9.17
C TYR A 115 17.63 -18.76 -8.12
N LEU A 116 16.42 -18.35 -8.52
CA LEU A 116 15.38 -17.96 -7.56
C LEU A 116 15.02 -19.11 -6.62
N LYS A 117 14.85 -20.32 -7.17
CA LYS A 117 14.55 -21.53 -6.40
C LYS A 117 15.66 -21.86 -5.40
N THR A 118 16.91 -21.92 -5.87
CA THR A 118 18.06 -22.27 -5.01
C THR A 118 18.33 -21.20 -3.97
N THR A 119 18.20 -19.93 -4.32
CA THR A 119 18.36 -18.82 -3.36
C THR A 119 17.27 -18.88 -2.29
N THR A 120 16.03 -19.19 -2.69
CA THR A 120 14.91 -19.36 -1.75
C THR A 120 15.19 -20.47 -0.74
N LEU A 121 15.63 -21.64 -1.21
CA LEU A 121 15.96 -22.77 -0.35
C LEU A 121 17.20 -22.51 0.54
N GLN A 122 18.22 -21.82 0.01
CA GLN A 122 19.46 -21.59 0.73
C GLN A 122 19.35 -20.49 1.79
N PHE A 123 18.53 -19.47 1.55
CA PHE A 123 18.44 -18.28 2.39
C PHE A 123 17.06 -18.04 2.98
N ASN A 124 16.19 -19.06 2.94
CA ASN A 124 14.81 -19.01 3.43
C ASN A 124 14.06 -17.78 2.90
N ALA A 125 14.07 -17.57 1.59
CA ALA A 125 13.35 -16.43 1.03
C ALA A 125 11.85 -16.58 1.26
N ASP A 126 11.21 -15.51 1.73
CA ASP A 126 9.78 -15.48 1.95
C ASP A 126 9.04 -15.33 0.61
N LEU A 127 9.65 -14.63 -0.34
CA LEU A 127 9.13 -14.46 -1.71
C LEU A 127 10.29 -14.29 -2.69
N ALA A 128 10.23 -14.95 -3.84
CA ALA A 128 11.07 -14.64 -4.98
C ALA A 128 10.24 -14.55 -6.26
N ILE A 129 10.50 -13.55 -7.09
CA ILE A 129 9.71 -13.31 -8.30
C ILE A 129 10.60 -13.10 -9.53
N ILE A 130 10.04 -13.41 -10.69
CA ILE A 130 10.54 -13.02 -12.01
C ILE A 130 9.37 -12.52 -12.86
N ASP A 131 9.54 -11.33 -13.44
CA ASP A 131 8.54 -10.72 -14.31
C ASP A 131 9.18 -9.72 -15.28
N ALA A 132 8.38 -9.15 -16.17
CA ALA A 132 8.80 -8.11 -17.11
C ALA A 132 7.79 -6.97 -17.17
N ASN A 133 8.24 -5.79 -17.61
CA ASN A 133 7.33 -4.66 -17.74
C ASN A 133 6.34 -4.93 -18.87
N ARG A 134 5.05 -4.92 -18.55
CA ARG A 134 3.94 -5.25 -19.47
C ARG A 134 3.67 -4.14 -20.48
N HIS A 135 4.09 -2.92 -20.16
CA HIS A 135 3.79 -1.73 -20.95
C HIS A 135 5.09 -1.01 -21.38
N SER A 136 5.17 -0.67 -22.67
CA SER A 136 6.29 0.09 -23.26
C SER A 136 6.35 1.53 -22.77
N GLU A 137 5.25 2.03 -22.22
CA GLU A 137 5.09 3.36 -21.61
C GLU A 137 4.48 3.17 -20.22
N PRO A 138 4.87 3.95 -19.21
CA PRO A 138 4.13 4.00 -17.96
C PRO A 138 2.70 4.40 -18.32
N GLN A 139 1.73 3.51 -18.12
CA GLN A 139 0.34 3.90 -18.31
C GLN A 139 0.06 5.06 -17.36
N LEU A 140 -0.30 6.21 -17.93
CA LEU A 140 -1.02 7.28 -17.25
C LEU A 140 -2.27 6.62 -16.66
N GLY A 141 -2.24 6.22 -15.39
CA GLY A 141 -3.29 5.35 -14.83
C GLY A 141 -2.81 4.23 -13.94
N ILE A 142 -1.51 4.11 -13.64
CA ILE A 142 -1.04 3.18 -12.60
C ILE A 142 -1.75 3.55 -11.30
N LYS A 143 -2.80 2.78 -11.00
CA LYS A 143 -3.42 2.70 -9.69
C LYS A 143 -2.29 2.58 -8.68
N GLU A 144 -2.24 3.48 -7.72
CA GLU A 144 -1.07 3.73 -6.87
C GLU A 144 -0.54 2.52 -6.06
N GLY A 145 -1.18 1.35 -6.12
CA GLY A 145 -0.68 0.08 -5.56
C GLY A 145 0.20 -0.77 -6.50
N TRP A 146 0.33 -0.41 -7.78
CA TRP A 146 1.22 -1.11 -8.73
C TRP A 146 2.37 -0.20 -9.21
N ARG A 147 3.14 0.39 -8.28
CA ARG A 147 4.19 1.38 -8.59
C ARG A 147 5.42 0.81 -9.33
N GLY A 148 5.46 -0.49 -9.64
CA GLY A 148 6.58 -1.09 -10.34
C GLY A 148 6.35 -2.53 -10.82
N VAL A 149 7.31 -3.05 -11.58
CA VAL A 149 7.31 -4.44 -12.10
C VAL A 149 7.56 -5.47 -10.99
N THR A 150 8.03 -5.02 -9.83
CA THR A 150 8.35 -5.84 -8.65
C THR A 150 7.78 -5.16 -7.40
N PRO A 151 7.38 -5.91 -6.37
CA PRO A 151 6.81 -5.32 -5.17
C PRO A 151 7.89 -4.61 -4.33
N PHE A 152 7.48 -3.73 -3.43
CA PHE A 152 8.32 -3.22 -2.35
C PHE A 152 8.12 -4.01 -1.07
N SER A 153 9.19 -4.18 -0.31
CA SER A 153 9.17 -4.95 0.95
C SER A 153 8.12 -4.46 1.96
N TYR A 154 7.88 -3.15 2.06
CA TYR A 154 6.89 -2.60 2.98
C TYR A 154 5.44 -2.87 2.53
N GLU A 155 5.17 -3.03 1.23
CA GLU A 155 3.82 -3.32 0.70
C GLU A 155 3.36 -4.73 1.06
N LEU A 156 4.30 -5.69 1.13
CA LEU A 156 3.98 -7.11 1.34
C LEU A 156 3.27 -7.38 2.68
N LYS A 157 3.42 -6.48 3.66
CA LYS A 157 2.68 -6.53 4.94
C LYS A 157 1.20 -6.17 4.83
N HIS A 158 0.82 -5.51 3.73
CA HIS A 158 -0.52 -5.00 3.52
C HIS A 158 -1.25 -5.75 2.40
N TRP A 159 -0.54 -6.25 1.40
CA TRP A 159 -1.08 -7.06 0.30
C TRP A 159 0.04 -7.61 -0.60
N LEU A 160 -0.27 -8.61 -1.43
CA LEU A 160 0.56 -8.94 -2.59
C LEU A 160 0.11 -8.10 -3.80
N PRO A 161 0.96 -7.27 -4.44
CA PRO A 161 0.49 -6.36 -5.49
C PRO A 161 -0.16 -7.05 -6.69
N ASP A 162 0.38 -8.21 -7.10
CA ASP A 162 -0.20 -9.06 -8.15
C ASP A 162 0.44 -10.46 -8.12
N MET A 163 -0.07 -11.39 -8.91
CA MET A 163 0.61 -12.67 -9.16
C MET A 163 1.66 -12.49 -10.26
N TYR A 164 2.95 -12.77 -10.01
CA TYR A 164 4.05 -12.59 -10.98
C TYR A 164 4.22 -13.79 -11.93
N TRP A 165 4.82 -13.59 -13.11
CA TRP A 165 4.96 -14.66 -14.13
C TRP A 165 5.60 -15.94 -13.59
N GLY A 166 6.69 -15.79 -12.84
CA GLY A 166 7.28 -16.86 -12.05
C GLY A 166 7.41 -16.40 -10.61
N THR A 167 6.87 -17.18 -9.68
CA THR A 167 6.87 -16.86 -8.25
C THR A 167 7.31 -18.08 -7.45
N VAL A 168 8.26 -17.90 -6.54
CA VAL A 168 8.55 -18.84 -5.45
C VAL A 168 7.91 -18.27 -4.19
N PHE A 169 6.89 -18.95 -3.69
CA PHE A 169 6.30 -18.69 -2.39
C PHE A 169 7.09 -19.45 -1.33
N GLY A 170 7.71 -18.71 -0.41
CA GLY A 170 8.37 -19.27 0.76
C GLY A 170 7.41 -19.50 1.92
N LYS A 171 7.99 -19.78 3.08
CA LYS A 171 7.24 -20.24 4.26
C LYS A 171 6.01 -19.39 4.60
N PRO A 172 6.10 -18.05 4.71
CA PRO A 172 4.95 -17.26 5.14
C PRO A 172 3.76 -17.35 4.19
N TYR A 173 4.01 -17.52 2.89
CA TYR A 173 2.95 -17.69 1.89
C TYR A 173 2.45 -19.13 1.79
N VAL A 174 3.30 -20.13 2.05
CA VAL A 174 2.86 -21.53 2.20
C VAL A 174 1.95 -21.67 3.42
N ASP A 175 2.27 -21.01 4.53
CA ASP A 175 1.44 -20.97 5.73
C ASP A 175 0.12 -20.21 5.48
N LEU A 176 0.14 -19.13 4.68
CA LEU A 176 -1.04 -18.33 4.33
C LEU A 176 -2.03 -19.06 3.41
N PHE A 177 -1.53 -19.64 2.31
CA PHE A 177 -2.38 -20.27 1.29
C PHE A 177 -2.62 -21.75 1.56
N GLY A 178 -1.69 -22.40 2.26
CA GLY A 178 -1.65 -23.85 2.41
C GLY A 178 -0.94 -24.53 1.24
N LEU A 179 -0.08 -25.50 1.57
CA LEU A 179 0.72 -26.24 0.59
C LEU A 179 -0.15 -26.93 -0.48
N GLU A 180 -1.26 -27.56 -0.09
CA GLU A 180 -2.16 -28.25 -1.04
C GLU A 180 -2.85 -27.28 -2.02
N CYS A 181 -3.26 -26.10 -1.54
CA CYS A 181 -3.81 -25.05 -2.38
C CYS A 181 -2.77 -24.58 -3.41
N LEU A 182 -1.54 -24.30 -2.97
CA LEU A 182 -0.46 -23.90 -3.86
C LEU A 182 -0.14 -24.96 -4.90
N LEU A 183 -0.04 -26.24 -4.51
CA LEU A 183 0.28 -27.35 -5.43
C LEU A 183 -0.83 -27.66 -6.45
N SER A 184 -2.07 -27.27 -6.14
CA SER A 184 -3.22 -27.41 -7.05
C SER A 184 -3.47 -26.18 -7.91
N THR A 185 -2.60 -25.16 -7.83
CA THR A 185 -2.76 -23.90 -8.58
C THR A 185 -2.86 -24.16 -10.08
N PRO A 186 -3.89 -23.64 -10.77
CA PRO A 186 -4.07 -23.76 -12.21
C PRO A 186 -3.09 -22.88 -12.99
N ALA A 187 -1.84 -23.30 -13.06
CA ALA A 187 -0.77 -22.62 -13.80
C ALA A 187 -0.04 -23.62 -14.72
N TYR A 188 0.73 -23.13 -15.70
CA TYR A 188 1.49 -24.00 -16.61
C TYR A 188 2.39 -24.98 -15.85
N LYS A 189 3.06 -24.51 -14.80
CA LYS A 189 3.89 -25.36 -13.95
C LYS A 189 3.79 -24.97 -12.50
N VAL A 190 3.59 -25.97 -11.66
CA VAL A 190 3.69 -25.89 -10.20
C VAL A 190 4.69 -26.94 -9.73
N GLU A 191 5.65 -26.53 -8.89
CA GLU A 191 6.75 -27.38 -8.45
C GLU A 191 6.95 -27.21 -6.94
N LYS A 192 6.78 -28.30 -6.19
CA LYS A 192 7.16 -28.36 -4.78
C LYS A 192 8.69 -28.30 -4.68
N LEU A 193 9.24 -27.28 -4.02
CA LEU A 193 10.67 -27.16 -3.77
C LEU A 193 11.04 -27.77 -2.41
N SER A 194 10.20 -27.55 -1.40
CA SER A 194 10.26 -28.14 -0.06
C SER A 194 8.86 -28.15 0.57
N ASP A 195 8.73 -28.51 1.84
CA ASP A 195 7.47 -28.36 2.59
C ASP A 195 7.12 -26.89 2.86
N ASP A 196 8.11 -25.99 2.82
CA ASP A 196 7.97 -24.56 3.08
C ASP A 196 8.17 -23.70 1.81
N ALA A 197 8.29 -24.30 0.63
CA ALA A 197 8.49 -23.55 -0.61
C ALA A 197 7.86 -24.20 -1.86
N VAL A 198 7.13 -23.40 -2.63
CA VAL A 198 6.51 -23.80 -3.90
C VAL A 198 6.83 -22.79 -5.00
N TYR A 199 7.22 -23.29 -6.17
CA TYR A 199 7.36 -22.47 -7.38
C TYR A 199 6.13 -22.60 -8.27
N ILE A 200 5.62 -21.47 -8.75
CA ILE A 200 4.52 -21.37 -9.70
C ILE A 200 4.98 -20.58 -10.92
N GLN A 201 4.64 -21.06 -12.11
CA GLN A 201 4.93 -20.45 -13.40
C GLN A 201 3.64 -20.37 -14.21
N LEU A 202 3.22 -19.15 -14.58
CA LEU A 202 1.93 -18.90 -15.19
C LEU A 202 1.80 -19.50 -16.59
N THR A 203 2.75 -19.23 -17.48
CA THR A 203 2.79 -19.73 -18.86
C THR A 203 4.10 -20.45 -19.16
N GLU A 204 4.20 -21.13 -20.30
CA GLU A 204 5.39 -21.92 -20.65
C GLU A 204 6.68 -21.09 -20.75
N GLN A 205 6.59 -19.88 -21.32
CA GLN A 205 7.76 -19.07 -21.64
C GLN A 205 7.60 -17.65 -21.10
N VAL A 206 8.65 -17.12 -20.46
CA VAL A 206 8.67 -15.72 -19.99
C VAL A 206 8.52 -14.71 -21.14
N GLN A 207 8.81 -15.15 -22.37
CA GLN A 207 8.58 -14.39 -23.60
C GLN A 207 7.10 -14.05 -23.81
N ASP A 208 6.18 -14.87 -23.29
CA ASP A 208 4.74 -14.65 -23.41
C ASP A 208 4.31 -13.33 -22.75
N ILE A 209 5.06 -12.82 -21.75
CA ILE A 209 4.79 -11.49 -21.16
C ILE A 209 4.82 -10.39 -22.23
N PHE A 210 5.70 -10.53 -23.24
CA PHE A 210 5.87 -9.55 -24.32
C PHE A 210 5.02 -9.86 -25.55
N GLU A 211 4.68 -11.13 -25.79
CA GLU A 211 4.10 -11.58 -27.06
C GLU A 211 2.65 -12.05 -26.94
N LYS A 212 2.21 -12.39 -25.73
CA LYS A 212 0.88 -12.89 -25.40
C LYS A 212 0.39 -12.29 -24.08
N THR A 213 0.53 -10.98 -23.92
CA THR A 213 0.26 -10.27 -22.66
C THR A 213 -1.15 -10.56 -22.12
N GLU A 214 -2.18 -10.53 -22.97
CA GLU A 214 -3.57 -10.86 -22.59
C GLU A 214 -3.69 -12.28 -22.01
N HIS A 215 -3.04 -13.26 -22.63
CA HIS A 215 -3.05 -14.64 -22.11
C HIS A 215 -2.36 -14.76 -20.75
N VAL A 216 -1.25 -14.04 -20.54
CA VAL A 216 -0.57 -14.00 -19.24
C VAL A 216 -1.47 -13.34 -18.19
N ASP A 217 -2.17 -12.26 -18.53
CA ASP A 217 -3.08 -11.56 -17.62
C ASP A 217 -4.30 -12.43 -17.26
N GLU A 218 -4.88 -13.15 -18.21
CA GLU A 218 -5.91 -14.16 -17.94
C GLU A 218 -5.43 -15.24 -16.96
N GLN A 219 -4.20 -15.75 -17.16
CA GLN A 219 -3.62 -16.74 -16.24
C GLN A 219 -3.36 -16.16 -14.84
N ARG A 220 -2.99 -14.88 -14.72
CA ARG A 220 -2.84 -14.21 -13.41
C ARG A 220 -4.16 -14.21 -12.66
N GLU A 221 -5.25 -13.78 -13.31
CA GLU A 221 -6.56 -13.71 -12.66
C GLU A 221 -7.10 -15.10 -12.28
N ILE A 222 -6.87 -16.12 -13.12
CA ILE A 222 -7.20 -17.51 -12.79
C ILE A 222 -6.44 -17.98 -11.54
N VAL A 223 -5.14 -17.72 -11.45
CA VAL A 223 -4.33 -18.09 -10.29
C VAL A 223 -4.74 -17.30 -9.04
N LYS A 224 -4.97 -15.99 -9.15
CA LYS A 224 -5.44 -15.14 -8.04
C LYS A 224 -6.77 -15.63 -7.50
N HIS A 225 -7.71 -15.98 -8.37
CA HIS A 225 -9.00 -16.51 -7.96
C HIS A 225 -8.85 -17.84 -7.21
N HIS A 226 -7.97 -18.73 -7.66
CA HIS A 226 -7.69 -20.00 -6.98
C HIS A 226 -7.04 -19.81 -5.60
N LEU A 227 -6.09 -18.87 -5.49
CA LEU A 227 -5.40 -18.59 -4.23
C LEU A 227 -6.25 -17.75 -3.26
N GLY A 228 -7.29 -17.07 -3.76
CA GLY A 228 -8.11 -16.10 -3.06
C GLY A 228 -7.68 -14.67 -3.40
N THR A 229 -8.59 -13.90 -3.99
CA THR A 229 -8.34 -12.52 -4.44
C THR A 229 -8.06 -11.56 -3.31
N ASP A 230 -8.44 -11.93 -2.09
CA ASP A 230 -8.30 -11.18 -0.85
C ASP A 230 -6.86 -11.05 -0.35
N ALA A 231 -5.93 -11.86 -0.86
CA ALA A 231 -4.50 -11.71 -0.60
C ALA A 231 -3.81 -10.72 -1.54
N PHE A 232 -4.49 -10.31 -2.61
CA PHE A 232 -3.95 -9.45 -3.66
C PHE A 232 -4.50 -8.04 -3.56
N TRP A 233 -3.71 -7.06 -3.98
CA TRP A 233 -4.11 -5.66 -4.00
C TRP A 233 -5.37 -5.44 -4.83
N SER A 234 -6.29 -4.62 -4.31
CA SER A 234 -7.46 -4.15 -5.04
C SER A 234 -7.69 -2.66 -4.79
N PRO A 235 -8.09 -1.88 -5.82
CA PRO A 235 -8.29 -0.43 -5.68
C PRO A 235 -9.37 -0.07 -4.65
N GLU A 236 -10.38 -0.91 -4.51
CA GLU A 236 -11.54 -0.67 -3.66
C GLU A 236 -11.19 -0.73 -2.16
N LYS A 237 -10.20 -1.54 -1.79
CA LYS A 237 -9.76 -1.77 -0.42
C LYS A 237 -8.37 -1.21 -0.13
N ALA A 238 -7.70 -0.65 -1.14
CA ALA A 238 -6.39 -0.06 -0.99
C ALA A 238 -6.42 1.16 -0.09
N TYR A 239 -5.38 1.29 0.74
CA TYR A 239 -5.20 2.41 1.66
C TYR A 239 -3.75 2.91 1.62
N VAL A 240 -3.53 4.13 2.08
CA VAL A 240 -2.19 4.71 2.09
C VAL A 240 -1.34 4.04 3.17
N ILE A 241 -0.21 3.41 2.82
CA ILE A 241 0.63 2.70 3.81
C ILE A 241 1.47 3.67 4.65
N ASN A 242 2.06 4.69 4.02
CA ASN A 242 3.00 5.62 4.64
C ASN A 242 2.32 6.87 5.22
N THR A 243 3.09 7.73 5.90
CA THR A 243 2.62 9.05 6.30
C THR A 243 2.23 9.86 5.07
N ASP A 244 1.14 10.60 5.18
CA ASP A 244 0.61 11.39 4.08
C ASP A 244 0.31 12.82 4.51
N TYR A 245 0.19 13.73 3.55
CA TYR A 245 -0.27 15.08 3.79
C TYR A 245 -1.34 15.51 2.80
N ARG A 246 -2.27 16.36 3.26
CA ARG A 246 -3.36 16.91 2.46
C ARG A 246 -3.46 18.41 2.65
N VAL A 247 -3.84 19.11 1.59
CA VAL A 247 -4.20 20.53 1.60
C VAL A 247 -5.65 20.62 1.17
N LEU A 248 -6.50 21.26 1.97
CA LEU A 248 -7.91 21.42 1.60
C LEU A 248 -8.05 22.68 0.73
N LYS A 249 -8.59 22.51 -0.49
CA LYS A 249 -8.66 23.59 -1.49
C LYS A 249 -9.38 24.85 -1.03
N GLY A 250 -10.38 24.69 -0.16
CA GLY A 250 -11.19 25.80 0.31
C GLY A 250 -10.73 26.39 1.64
N LEU A 251 -9.51 26.10 2.09
CA LEU A 251 -8.85 26.90 3.12
C LEU A 251 -7.90 27.86 2.41
N SER A 252 -8.37 29.10 2.24
CA SER A 252 -7.63 30.21 1.60
C SER A 252 -6.26 30.50 2.23
N GLU A 253 -5.98 29.96 3.43
CA GLU A 253 -4.69 29.97 4.11
C GLU A 253 -4.19 28.51 4.27
N HIS A 254 -3.17 28.13 3.49
CA HIS A 254 -2.70 26.76 3.27
C HIS A 254 -2.25 26.00 4.53
N ASN A 255 -3.19 25.36 5.22
CA ASN A 255 -2.87 24.46 6.31
C ASN A 255 -2.65 23.05 5.77
N VAL A 256 -1.39 22.59 5.82
CA VAL A 256 -1.02 21.20 5.52
C VAL A 256 -1.48 20.31 6.66
N ILE A 257 -2.40 19.39 6.36
CA ILE A 257 -2.89 18.38 7.29
C ILE A 257 -2.00 17.15 7.15
N ASN A 258 -1.19 16.86 8.16
CA ASN A 258 -0.41 15.63 8.22
C ASN A 258 -1.28 14.51 8.78
N ILE A 259 -1.41 13.41 8.04
CA ILE A 259 -2.16 12.23 8.44
C ILE A 259 -1.15 11.19 8.93
N PRO A 260 -1.25 10.74 10.20
CA PRO A 260 -0.32 9.74 10.73
C PRO A 260 -0.32 8.44 9.92
N LEU A 261 0.81 7.72 10.00
CA LEU A 261 1.04 6.42 9.38
C LEU A 261 -0.14 5.46 9.56
N GLN A 262 -0.44 4.66 8.53
CA GLN A 262 -1.42 3.58 8.69
C GLN A 262 -0.89 2.42 9.52
N THR A 263 -1.82 1.68 10.11
CA THR A 263 -1.45 0.48 10.85
C THR A 263 -0.91 -0.58 9.89
N ASN A 264 0.18 -1.25 10.28
CA ASN A 264 0.70 -2.43 9.57
C ASN A 264 -0.12 -3.70 9.84
N TYR A 265 -1.02 -3.65 10.82
CA TYR A 265 -1.86 -4.76 11.23
C TYR A 265 -3.33 -4.38 10.97
N THR A 266 -3.88 -4.96 9.90
CA THR A 266 -5.29 -4.81 9.52
C THR A 266 -5.82 -6.13 8.99
N ASP A 267 -7.14 -6.32 9.06
CA ASP A 267 -7.83 -7.46 8.44
C ASP A 267 -8.49 -7.06 7.11
N VAL A 268 -7.89 -6.13 6.35
CA VAL A 268 -8.43 -5.67 5.06
C VAL A 268 -8.08 -6.64 3.94
N PHE A 269 -6.85 -7.17 3.96
CA PHE A 269 -6.33 -8.16 3.03
C PHE A 269 -5.75 -9.33 3.81
N ARG A 270 -5.86 -10.53 3.24
CA ARG A 270 -5.26 -11.73 3.81
C ARG A 270 -3.76 -11.74 3.53
N VAL A 271 -2.98 -11.32 4.51
CA VAL A 271 -1.52 -11.16 4.39
C VAL A 271 -0.76 -12.22 5.18
N PRO A 272 0.45 -12.60 4.74
CA PRO A 272 1.25 -13.57 5.46
C PRO A 272 1.83 -12.98 6.75
N HIS A 273 2.08 -13.84 7.74
CA HIS A 273 2.82 -13.46 8.94
C HIS A 273 4.33 -13.62 8.72
N PHE A 274 5.04 -12.52 8.50
CA PHE A 274 6.49 -12.54 8.31
C PHE A 274 7.23 -12.68 9.64
N ASN A 275 8.08 -13.71 9.75
CA ASN A 275 8.96 -13.93 10.90
C ASN A 275 10.33 -13.30 10.65
N LEU A 276 10.42 -11.99 10.84
CA LEU A 276 11.63 -11.22 10.54
C LEU A 276 12.71 -11.41 11.61
N ILE A 277 13.98 -11.51 11.20
CA ILE A 277 15.10 -11.70 12.11
C ILE A 277 15.63 -10.33 12.53
N SER A 278 15.47 -9.96 13.81
CA SER A 278 15.99 -8.69 14.33
C SER A 278 17.51 -8.63 14.33
N ASP A 279 18.07 -7.42 14.25
CA ASP A 279 19.49 -7.16 14.52
C ASP A 279 19.68 -5.94 15.45
N ALA A 280 20.94 -5.53 15.67
CA ALA A 280 21.27 -4.42 16.55
C ALA A 280 20.80 -3.04 16.03
N TYR A 281 20.39 -2.94 14.76
CA TYR A 281 20.00 -1.71 14.09
C TYR A 281 18.49 -1.64 13.82
N MET A 282 17.83 -2.79 13.67
CA MET A 282 16.41 -2.91 13.36
C MET A 282 15.78 -4.00 14.21
N GLN A 283 14.77 -3.62 14.99
CA GLN A 283 13.91 -4.57 15.67
C GLN A 283 12.81 -5.02 14.71
N ALA A 284 12.63 -6.32 14.59
CA ALA A 284 11.48 -6.89 13.89
C ALA A 284 10.20 -6.33 14.53
N GLU A 285 9.27 -5.94 13.68
CA GLU A 285 7.98 -5.48 14.15
C GLU A 285 7.26 -6.63 14.86
N VAL A 286 6.78 -6.36 16.06
CA VAL A 286 6.05 -7.34 16.86
C VAL A 286 4.56 -7.11 16.64
N PRO A 287 3.81 -8.08 16.10
CA PRO A 287 2.37 -7.96 15.99
C PRO A 287 1.73 -7.68 17.35
N PRO A 288 0.67 -6.86 17.40
CA PRO A 288 -0.05 -6.66 18.63
C PRO A 288 -0.67 -7.97 19.10
N GLU A 289 -0.64 -8.24 20.42
CA GLU A 289 -1.29 -9.42 21.00
C GLU A 289 -2.79 -9.48 20.67
N ASN A 290 -3.42 -8.31 20.52
CA ASN A 290 -4.83 -8.18 20.15
C ASN A 290 -5.00 -7.03 19.15
N ILE A 291 -5.26 -7.39 17.89
CA ILE A 291 -5.46 -6.43 16.79
C ILE A 291 -6.64 -5.48 17.05
N TYR A 292 -7.73 -5.95 17.66
CA TYR A 292 -8.90 -5.12 17.95
C TYR A 292 -8.59 -4.03 18.98
N THR A 293 -7.73 -4.32 19.96
CA THR A 293 -7.27 -3.31 20.92
C THR A 293 -6.34 -2.30 20.24
N TYR A 294 -5.45 -2.79 19.39
CA TYR A 294 -4.54 -1.95 18.62
C TYR A 294 -5.30 -0.98 17.69
N LEU A 295 -6.35 -1.48 17.02
CA LEU A 295 -7.19 -0.71 16.10
C LEU A 295 -8.04 0.35 16.77
N LYS A 296 -8.29 0.24 18.09
CA LYS A 296 -8.94 1.28 18.90
C LYS A 296 -8.02 2.45 19.25
N GLY A 297 -6.70 2.32 19.00
CA GLY A 297 -5.76 3.42 19.17
C GLY A 297 -6.17 4.65 18.36
N ILE A 298 -5.99 5.84 18.92
CA ILE A 298 -6.49 7.09 18.34
C ILE A 298 -5.38 7.78 17.55
N LYS A 299 -5.72 8.23 16.33
CA LYS A 299 -4.95 9.11 15.46
C LYS A 299 -5.59 10.49 15.47
N GLU A 300 -4.77 11.51 15.64
CA GLU A 300 -5.21 12.91 15.66
C GLU A 300 -4.62 13.65 14.47
N PHE A 301 -5.45 14.46 13.81
CA PHE A 301 -5.02 15.38 12.77
C PHE A 301 -6.02 16.54 12.65
N GLY A 302 -5.64 17.59 11.93
CA GLY A 302 -6.42 18.82 11.78
C GLY A 302 -5.50 20.00 11.54
N THR A 303 -5.95 21.19 11.94
CA THR A 303 -5.16 22.42 11.84
C THR A 303 -4.97 23.05 13.23
N ASP A 304 -4.53 24.29 13.28
CA ASP A 304 -4.53 25.14 14.47
C ASP A 304 -5.95 25.56 14.91
N GLN A 305 -6.93 25.56 13.99
CA GLN A 305 -8.31 26.00 14.24
C GLN A 305 -9.26 24.84 14.63
N TRP A 306 -8.97 23.62 14.20
CA TRP A 306 -9.84 22.47 14.42
C TRP A 306 -9.06 21.16 14.52
N ILE A 307 -9.73 20.13 15.03
CA ILE A 307 -9.16 18.82 15.24
C ILE A 307 -10.18 17.73 15.00
N VAL A 308 -9.71 16.58 14.52
CA VAL A 308 -10.47 15.33 14.51
C VAL A 308 -9.58 14.21 15.04
N GLN A 309 -10.22 13.28 15.75
CA GLN A 309 -9.57 12.08 16.24
C GLN A 309 -10.31 10.86 15.72
N LEU A 310 -9.58 9.95 15.08
CA LEU A 310 -10.12 8.70 14.52
C LEU A 310 -9.40 7.50 15.13
N SER A 311 -10.10 6.40 15.37
CA SER A 311 -9.44 5.13 15.67
C SER A 311 -8.63 4.64 14.47
N GLN A 312 -7.60 3.81 14.69
CA GLN A 312 -6.81 3.22 13.59
C GLN A 312 -7.62 2.31 12.66
N ALA A 313 -8.84 1.92 13.05
CA ALA A 313 -9.79 1.23 12.18
C ALA A 313 -10.28 2.08 10.98
N TRP A 314 -10.09 3.40 11.01
CA TRP A 314 -10.36 4.29 9.88
C TRP A 314 -9.12 4.43 9.01
N LEU A 315 -9.19 3.89 7.80
CA LEU A 315 -8.09 3.81 6.86
C LEU A 315 -8.22 4.88 5.79
N LEU A 316 -7.13 5.61 5.53
CA LEU A 316 -7.05 6.67 4.53
C LEU A 316 -7.09 6.04 3.13
N ARG A 317 -8.09 6.40 2.35
CA ARG A 317 -8.23 5.97 0.96
C ARG A 317 -7.11 6.59 0.11
N MET A 318 -6.59 5.81 -0.84
CA MET A 318 -5.60 6.33 -1.79
C MET A 318 -6.24 7.43 -2.66
N PHE A 319 -5.50 8.51 -2.89
CA PHE A 319 -5.96 9.58 -3.77
C PHE A 319 -5.81 9.14 -5.22
N ASP A 320 -6.91 9.09 -5.98
CA ASP A 320 -6.88 8.83 -7.43
C ASP A 320 -6.97 10.16 -8.20
N PRO A 321 -5.83 10.77 -8.56
CA PRO A 321 -5.81 12.02 -9.29
C PRO A 321 -6.44 11.92 -10.68
N ILE A 322 -6.41 10.73 -11.30
CA ILE A 322 -6.84 10.52 -12.68
C ILE A 322 -8.36 10.41 -12.75
N ALA A 323 -8.98 9.71 -11.80
CA ALA A 323 -10.43 9.70 -11.64
C ALA A 323 -11.02 11.12 -11.45
N LEU A 324 -10.22 12.05 -10.91
CA LEU A 324 -10.59 13.44 -10.67
C LEU A 324 -10.14 14.40 -11.79
N GLY A 325 -9.57 13.88 -12.88
CA GLY A 325 -9.20 14.66 -14.06
C GLY A 325 -7.89 15.46 -13.95
N TYR A 326 -7.03 15.16 -12.96
CA TYR A 326 -5.71 15.77 -12.83
C TYR A 326 -4.67 15.08 -13.73
N GLY A 327 -3.70 15.85 -14.24
CA GLY A 327 -2.55 15.30 -14.95
C GLY A 327 -1.52 14.69 -13.99
N VAL A 328 -0.68 13.76 -14.47
CA VAL A 328 0.36 13.10 -13.65
C VAL A 328 1.38 14.09 -13.05
N GLU A 329 1.59 15.24 -13.68
CA GLU A 329 2.45 16.31 -13.14
C GLU A 329 1.79 17.12 -12.01
N ASP A 330 0.46 17.09 -11.90
CA ASP A 330 -0.30 17.76 -10.82
C ASP A 330 -0.27 16.94 -9.50
N VAL A 331 -0.08 15.62 -9.63
CA VAL A 331 -0.07 14.65 -8.52
C VAL A 331 1.10 14.86 -7.57
N TYR A 332 2.27 15.24 -8.12
CA TYR A 332 3.51 15.34 -7.36
C TYR A 332 3.69 16.69 -6.65
N ASN A 333 2.82 17.67 -6.86
CA ASN A 333 3.04 19.03 -6.36
C ASN A 333 2.04 19.57 -5.34
N HIS A 334 0.84 18.99 -5.15
CA HIS A 334 -0.17 19.76 -4.40
C HIS A 334 -0.86 19.08 -3.21
N GLY A 335 -1.06 17.75 -3.16
CA GLY A 335 -1.86 17.16 -2.05
C GLY A 335 -3.23 17.83 -1.86
N GLU A 336 -3.68 18.61 -2.85
CA GLU A 336 -4.84 19.49 -2.79
C GLU A 336 -6.09 18.67 -3.07
N VAL A 337 -6.94 18.53 -2.06
CA VAL A 337 -8.17 17.76 -2.14
C VAL A 337 -9.36 18.60 -1.71
N SER A 338 -10.54 18.31 -2.25
CA SER A 338 -11.80 18.88 -1.75
C SER A 338 -12.21 18.22 -0.44
N GLU A 339 -12.05 16.91 -0.36
CA GLU A 339 -12.37 16.06 0.78
C GLU A 339 -11.26 15.00 0.94
N ILE A 340 -10.96 14.66 2.18
CA ILE A 340 -10.11 13.53 2.56
C ILE A 340 -11.04 12.36 2.84
N GLU A 341 -10.80 11.25 2.17
CA GLU A 341 -11.66 10.07 2.20
C GLU A 341 -11.06 8.98 3.08
N PHE A 342 -11.86 8.46 3.99
CA PHE A 342 -11.52 7.30 4.80
C PHE A 342 -12.61 6.24 4.66
N PHE A 343 -12.23 4.99 4.86
CA PHE A 343 -13.18 3.91 5.05
C PHE A 343 -12.94 3.21 6.39
N TYR A 344 -14.00 2.72 7.00
CA TYR A 344 -13.87 1.85 8.15
C TYR A 344 -13.45 0.47 7.65
N LYS A 345 -12.48 -0.16 8.34
CA LYS A 345 -12.05 -1.50 7.97
C LYS A 345 -13.27 -2.44 7.81
N PRO A 346 -13.24 -3.38 6.85
CA PRO A 346 -14.28 -4.38 6.75
C PRO A 346 -14.20 -5.37 7.93
N ASP A 347 -15.29 -6.13 8.16
CA ASP A 347 -15.35 -7.16 9.20
C ASP A 347 -14.57 -8.43 8.82
N GLY A 348 -14.36 -8.65 7.53
CA GLY A 348 -13.50 -9.70 7.01
C GLY A 348 -13.01 -9.38 5.60
N TYR A 349 -12.09 -10.20 5.11
CA TYR A 349 -11.41 -9.92 3.84
C TYR A 349 -12.34 -9.90 2.62
N ASP A 350 -13.44 -10.66 2.65
CA ASP A 350 -14.43 -10.72 1.57
C ASP A 350 -15.55 -9.68 1.70
N SER A 351 -15.66 -9.00 2.86
CA SER A 351 -16.72 -8.01 3.08
C SER A 351 -16.49 -6.73 2.26
N PRO A 352 -17.56 -6.08 1.78
CA PRO A 352 -17.45 -4.79 1.12
C PRO A 352 -17.07 -3.69 2.14
N ILE A 353 -16.70 -2.52 1.62
CA ILE A 353 -16.64 -1.32 2.44
C ILE A 353 -18.06 -0.81 2.67
N GLU A 354 -18.52 -0.88 3.91
CA GLU A 354 -19.87 -0.45 4.29
C GLU A 354 -19.92 0.97 4.86
N LYS A 355 -18.79 1.47 5.37
CA LYS A 355 -18.73 2.71 6.13
C LYS A 355 -17.61 3.60 5.63
N GLU A 356 -17.97 4.85 5.34
CA GLU A 356 -17.06 5.86 4.83
C GLU A 356 -17.14 7.14 5.64
N LEU A 357 -16.03 7.87 5.64
CA LEU A 357 -15.91 9.15 6.32
C LEU A 357 -15.20 10.13 5.39
N PHE A 358 -15.84 11.29 5.19
CA PHE A 358 -15.33 12.36 4.34
C PHE A 358 -15.07 13.59 5.20
N ILE A 359 -13.87 14.17 5.07
CA ILE A 359 -13.49 15.37 5.80
C ILE A 359 -13.06 16.43 4.80
N GLY A 360 -13.81 17.52 4.71
CA GLY A 360 -13.51 18.62 3.79
C GLY A 360 -13.62 19.98 4.45
N ALA A 361 -13.07 20.99 3.78
CA ALA A 361 -13.16 22.38 4.22
C ALA A 361 -13.30 23.33 3.04
N TRP A 362 -14.16 24.34 3.22
CA TRP A 362 -14.51 25.31 2.19
C TRP A 362 -14.60 26.72 2.75
N ASP A 363 -14.22 27.71 1.94
CA ASP A 363 -14.48 29.11 2.25
C ASP A 363 -15.99 29.31 2.38
N ARG A 364 -16.40 30.12 3.35
CA ARG A 364 -17.81 30.36 3.64
C ARG A 364 -18.37 31.25 2.54
N PRO A 365 -19.39 30.80 1.78
CA PRO A 365 -20.03 31.66 0.81
C PRO A 365 -20.71 32.83 1.54
N GLU A 366 -20.85 33.96 0.84
CA GLU A 366 -21.58 35.12 1.35
C GLU A 366 -21.06 35.67 2.69
N GLN A 367 -19.77 35.45 2.99
CA GLN A 367 -19.19 35.88 4.27
C GLN A 367 -19.27 37.39 4.53
N GLU A 368 -19.33 38.20 3.46
CA GLU A 368 -19.48 39.66 3.50
C GLU A 368 -20.92 40.13 3.82
N THR A 369 -21.92 39.27 3.56
CA THR A 369 -23.34 39.65 3.59
C THR A 369 -24.15 38.86 4.62
N MET A 370 -23.65 37.71 5.06
CA MET A 370 -24.30 36.84 6.03
C MET A 370 -23.37 36.62 7.23
N SER A 371 -23.91 36.72 8.45
CA SER A 371 -23.14 36.37 9.64
C SER A 371 -22.94 34.85 9.74
N ARG A 372 -21.87 34.44 10.42
CA ARG A 372 -21.58 33.03 10.71
C ARG A 372 -22.77 32.26 11.29
N GLN A 373 -23.48 32.85 12.26
CA GLN A 373 -24.65 32.23 12.90
C GLN A 373 -25.79 32.02 11.89
N LYS A 374 -26.12 33.03 11.08
CA LYS A 374 -27.15 32.91 10.04
C LYS A 374 -26.79 31.87 8.99
N TYR A 375 -25.50 31.78 8.64
CA TYR A 375 -25.01 30.77 7.71
C TYR A 375 -25.12 29.35 8.29
N ALA A 376 -24.80 29.17 9.58
CA ALA A 376 -24.96 27.87 10.25
C ALA A 376 -26.44 27.41 10.29
N GLU A 377 -27.38 28.34 10.45
CA GLU A 377 -28.82 28.03 10.37
C GLU A 377 -29.25 27.68 8.94
N SER A 378 -28.74 28.38 7.93
CA SER A 378 -29.12 28.15 6.53
C SER A 378 -28.49 26.88 5.94
N ILE A 379 -27.25 26.55 6.32
CA ILE A 379 -26.56 25.38 5.78
C ILE A 379 -27.26 24.08 6.16
N LEU A 380 -27.95 24.02 7.30
CA LEU A 380 -28.70 22.82 7.71
C LEU A 380 -29.72 22.39 6.64
N GLN A 381 -30.43 23.35 6.03
CA GLN A 381 -31.38 23.08 4.94
C GLN A 381 -30.67 22.65 3.65
N VAL A 382 -29.52 23.25 3.36
CA VAL A 382 -28.70 22.91 2.20
C VAL A 382 -28.16 21.49 2.33
N LEU A 383 -27.69 21.10 3.52
CA LEU A 383 -27.26 19.73 3.80
C LEU A 383 -28.42 18.78 3.54
N ALA A 384 -29.58 18.98 4.19
CA ALA A 384 -30.78 18.16 4.06
C ALA A 384 -31.26 17.94 2.61
N SER A 385 -30.93 18.86 1.70
CA SER A 385 -31.35 18.81 0.29
C SER A 385 -30.30 18.20 -0.66
N ASN A 386 -29.06 17.99 -0.21
CA ASN A 386 -27.93 17.55 -1.05
C ASN A 386 -27.51 16.10 -0.78
N TYR A 387 -28.46 15.25 -0.36
CA TYR A 387 -28.21 13.84 -0.12
C TYR A 387 -28.21 13.04 -1.44
N PRO A 388 -27.55 11.86 -1.45
CA PRO A 388 -27.73 10.88 -2.52
C PRO A 388 -29.21 10.57 -2.76
N LEU A 389 -29.53 10.09 -3.96
CA LEU A 389 -30.88 9.66 -4.29
C LEU A 389 -31.33 8.58 -3.30
N ALA A 390 -32.38 8.87 -2.53
CA ALA A 390 -32.99 7.90 -1.63
C ALA A 390 -33.66 6.78 -2.43
N GLN A 391 -33.58 5.55 -1.92
CA GLN A 391 -34.36 4.43 -2.42
C GLN A 391 -35.83 4.56 -1.99
N SER A 392 -36.09 5.07 -0.78
CA SER A 392 -37.43 5.34 -0.28
C SER A 392 -37.63 6.82 -0.01
N GLU A 393 -37.20 7.31 1.15
CA GLU A 393 -37.24 8.71 1.54
C GLU A 393 -36.26 8.97 2.68
N TRP A 394 -35.61 10.15 2.66
CA TRP A 394 -34.77 10.57 3.77
C TRP A 394 -35.62 11.02 4.96
N SER A 395 -35.42 10.39 6.11
CA SER A 395 -36.03 10.76 7.38
C SER A 395 -34.99 11.34 8.34
N ASN A 396 -35.37 12.37 9.11
CA ASN A 396 -34.47 13.00 10.08
C ASN A 396 -34.45 12.22 11.40
N VAL A 397 -33.26 11.83 11.84
CA VAL A 397 -33.01 11.26 13.17
C VAL A 397 -32.73 12.38 14.16
N GLU A 398 -31.82 13.28 13.82
CA GLU A 398 -31.46 14.45 14.62
C GLU A 398 -31.05 15.60 13.70
N SER A 399 -31.36 16.83 14.10
CA SER A 399 -30.76 18.03 13.55
C SER A 399 -30.61 19.08 14.63
N LYS A 400 -29.47 19.76 14.68
CA LYS A 400 -29.21 20.83 15.66
C LYS A 400 -28.20 21.85 15.14
N VAL A 401 -28.31 23.06 15.66
CA VAL A 401 -27.37 24.16 15.44
C VAL A 401 -27.02 24.74 16.81
N ASP A 402 -25.73 24.76 17.13
CA ASP A 402 -25.21 25.33 18.36
C ASP A 402 -24.26 26.49 18.05
N HIS A 403 -24.32 27.56 18.84
CA HIS A 403 -23.50 28.75 18.65
C HIS A 403 -22.54 28.95 19.81
N PHE A 404 -21.27 29.12 19.48
CA PHE A 404 -20.19 29.35 20.43
C PHE A 404 -19.48 30.68 20.16
N GLU A 405 -18.56 31.07 21.03
CA GLU A 405 -17.62 32.14 20.73
C GLU A 405 -16.66 31.65 19.62
N GLY A 406 -16.50 32.45 18.55
CA GLY A 406 -15.62 32.14 17.42
C GLY A 406 -16.12 31.12 16.38
N HIS A 407 -17.08 30.24 16.71
CA HIS A 407 -17.60 29.24 15.77
C HIS A 407 -19.09 28.90 15.99
N SER A 408 -19.68 28.16 15.06
CA SER A 408 -20.98 27.49 15.21
C SER A 408 -20.84 26.03 14.83
N GLU A 409 -21.57 25.13 15.48
CA GLU A 409 -21.64 23.72 15.10
C GLU A 409 -23.02 23.41 14.52
N VAL A 410 -23.04 22.64 13.43
CA VAL A 410 -24.27 22.14 12.81
C VAL A 410 -24.18 20.63 12.76
N TYR A 411 -25.24 19.93 13.15
CA TYR A 411 -25.32 18.48 13.08
C TYR A 411 -26.61 18.06 12.39
N LEU A 412 -26.51 17.05 11.53
CA LEU A 412 -27.62 16.47 10.79
C LEU A 412 -27.42 14.96 10.66
N ASP A 413 -28.37 14.17 11.12
CA ASP A 413 -28.38 12.71 11.05
C ASP A 413 -29.66 12.26 10.35
N GLN A 414 -29.52 11.50 9.26
CA GLN A 414 -30.63 11.05 8.44
C GLN A 414 -30.47 9.59 8.03
N ILE A 415 -31.62 8.93 7.85
CA ILE A 415 -31.70 7.54 7.37
C ILE A 415 -32.68 7.43 6.21
N ASP A 416 -32.35 6.54 5.27
CA ASP A 416 -33.20 6.07 4.19
C ASP A 416 -33.46 4.57 4.39
N PRO A 417 -34.70 4.16 4.74
CA PRO A 417 -35.06 2.75 4.84
C PRO A 417 -34.99 2.06 3.48
N GLN A 418 -34.19 1.00 3.40
CA GLN A 418 -34.08 0.13 2.23
C GLN A 418 -34.78 -1.21 2.49
N GLU A 419 -34.82 -2.08 1.49
CA GLU A 419 -35.51 -3.36 1.59
C GLU A 419 -34.96 -4.26 2.72
N PHE A 420 -33.64 -4.21 2.96
CA PHE A 420 -32.97 -5.13 3.89
C PHE A 420 -32.17 -4.45 5.00
N ASN A 421 -31.98 -3.13 4.93
CA ASN A 421 -31.07 -2.35 5.76
C ASN A 421 -31.51 -0.88 5.82
N LEU A 422 -30.80 -0.06 6.59
CA LEU A 422 -30.85 1.38 6.50
C LEU A 422 -29.61 1.89 5.76
N PHE A 423 -29.76 2.92 4.96
CA PHE A 423 -28.65 3.79 4.59
C PHE A 423 -28.66 5.01 5.51
N ARG A 424 -27.60 5.17 6.30
CA ARG A 424 -27.46 6.30 7.22
C ARG A 424 -26.40 7.27 6.73
N ILE A 425 -26.70 8.56 6.85
CA ILE A 425 -25.72 9.62 6.65
C ILE A 425 -25.83 10.62 7.80
N ALA A 426 -24.73 10.80 8.50
CA ALA A 426 -24.59 11.77 9.58
C ALA A 426 -23.52 12.80 9.23
N ILE A 427 -23.78 14.07 9.52
CA ILE A 427 -22.94 15.19 9.13
C ILE A 427 -22.75 16.10 10.34
N LYS A 428 -21.49 16.47 10.62
CA LYS A 428 -21.15 17.57 11.53
C LYS A 428 -20.36 18.63 10.77
N VAL A 429 -20.75 19.89 10.93
CA VAL A 429 -20.07 21.04 10.36
C VAL A 429 -19.63 21.97 11.48
N ILE A 430 -18.38 22.43 11.44
CA ILE A 430 -17.89 23.54 12.25
C ILE A 430 -17.74 24.75 11.33
N VAL A 431 -18.54 25.78 11.58
CA VAL A 431 -18.57 27.01 10.81
C VAL A 431 -17.76 28.08 11.54
N PHE A 432 -16.70 28.55 10.92
CA PHE A 432 -15.90 29.71 11.36
C PHE A 432 -16.32 30.97 10.60
N GLU A 433 -15.72 32.11 10.91
CA GLU A 433 -16.05 33.38 10.26
C GLU A 433 -15.83 33.37 8.74
N ARG A 434 -14.75 32.72 8.28
CA ARG A 434 -14.33 32.74 6.86
C ARG A 434 -14.47 31.41 6.13
N PHE A 435 -14.60 30.31 6.85
CA PHE A 435 -14.63 28.97 6.27
C PHE A 435 -15.46 28.04 7.14
N PHE A 436 -15.73 26.85 6.65
CA PHE A 436 -16.31 25.77 7.44
C PHE A 436 -15.59 24.45 7.14
N VAL A 437 -15.62 23.55 8.12
CA VAL A 437 -15.09 22.19 8.01
C VAL A 437 -16.24 21.23 8.22
N LYS A 438 -16.37 20.23 7.35
CA LYS A 438 -17.44 19.23 7.38
C LYS A 438 -16.84 17.85 7.55
N VAL A 439 -17.44 17.07 8.44
CA VAL A 439 -17.26 15.63 8.54
C VAL A 439 -18.57 14.97 8.16
N THR A 440 -18.54 14.13 7.13
CA THR A 440 -19.67 13.30 6.68
C THR A 440 -19.34 11.85 7.00
N PHE A 441 -20.19 11.17 7.76
CA PHE A 441 -20.16 9.73 7.97
C PHE A 441 -21.29 9.08 7.17
N MET A 442 -20.96 8.04 6.42
CA MET A 442 -21.91 7.28 5.60
C MET A 442 -21.84 5.81 6.01
N ASP A 443 -22.99 5.19 6.26
CA ASP A 443 -23.12 3.77 6.56
C ASP A 443 -24.14 3.16 5.60
N TYR A 444 -23.63 2.55 4.54
CA TYR A 444 -24.42 2.00 3.44
C TYR A 444 -25.21 0.76 3.85
N TRP A 445 -24.82 0.09 4.94
CA TRP A 445 -25.47 -1.12 5.43
C TRP A 445 -25.64 -1.08 6.95
N CYS A 446 -26.55 -0.22 7.41
CA CYS A 446 -26.89 -0.09 8.83
C CYS A 446 -28.05 -1.04 9.19
N ASN A 447 -27.76 -2.13 9.91
CA ASN A 447 -28.80 -3.03 10.44
C ASN A 447 -29.46 -2.49 11.72
N ASP A 448 -28.67 -1.81 12.56
CA ASP A 448 -29.12 -1.15 13.78
C ASP A 448 -28.53 0.26 13.86
N LEU A 449 -29.40 1.25 14.09
CA LEU A 449 -29.01 2.65 14.23
C LEU A 449 -28.07 2.84 15.41
N SER A 450 -28.27 2.09 16.51
CA SER A 450 -27.44 2.23 17.71
C SER A 450 -26.00 1.78 17.45
N GLU A 451 -25.81 0.63 16.80
CA GLU A 451 -24.48 0.14 16.39
C GLU A 451 -23.76 1.14 15.46
N SER A 452 -24.47 1.70 14.48
CA SER A 452 -23.91 2.73 13.59
C SER A 452 -23.50 4.00 14.38
N GLN A 453 -24.32 4.39 15.35
CA GLN A 453 -24.05 5.53 16.23
C GLN A 453 -22.89 5.28 17.20
N GLU A 454 -22.68 4.06 17.68
CA GLU A 454 -21.50 3.71 18.50
C GLU A 454 -20.19 3.93 17.76
N ILE A 455 -20.19 3.78 16.43
CA ILE A 455 -19.03 4.05 15.57
C ILE A 455 -18.90 5.56 15.27
N SER A 456 -20.00 6.22 14.89
CA SER A 456 -19.94 7.62 14.42
C SER A 456 -19.85 8.66 15.56
N ASN A 457 -20.53 8.42 16.69
CA ASN A 457 -20.63 9.42 17.77
C ASN A 457 -19.26 9.78 18.38
N PRO A 458 -18.34 8.84 18.62
CA PRO A 458 -16.98 9.19 19.05
C PRO A 458 -16.28 10.16 18.07
N ILE A 459 -16.46 9.98 16.76
CA ILE A 459 -15.84 10.84 15.74
C ILE A 459 -16.41 12.25 15.85
N PHE A 460 -17.73 12.41 15.86
CA PHE A 460 -18.37 13.73 15.97
C PHE A 460 -18.13 14.42 17.31
N ASN A 461 -18.03 13.64 18.39
CA ASN A 461 -17.71 14.14 19.72
C ASN A 461 -16.25 14.57 19.82
N LEU A 462 -15.34 14.04 19.01
CA LEU A 462 -13.93 14.39 19.00
C LEU A 462 -13.55 15.35 17.86
N PHE A 463 -14.45 15.59 16.91
CA PHE A 463 -14.35 16.66 15.91
C PHE A 463 -14.77 17.99 16.53
N LYS A 464 -13.79 18.88 16.78
CA LYS A 464 -13.99 20.13 17.55
C LYS A 464 -13.17 21.29 17.00
N ALA A 465 -13.62 22.50 17.29
CA ALA A 465 -12.80 23.71 17.20
C ALA A 465 -11.75 23.70 18.33
N LYS A 466 -10.58 24.32 18.09
CA LYS A 466 -9.49 24.46 19.06
C LYS A 466 -9.55 25.77 19.84
#